data_AF-A0A952A7J3-F1
#
_entry.id   AF-A0A952A7J3-F1
#
_cell.length_a   1.000
_cell.length_b   1.000
_cell.length_c   1.000
_cell.angle_alpha   90.00
_cell.angle_beta   90.00
_cell.angle_gamma   90.00
#
_symmetry.space_group_name_H-M   'P 1'
#
loop_
_entity.id
_entity.type
_entity.pdbx_description
1 polymer ?
#
loop_
_entity_poly.entity_id
_entity_poly.type
_entity_poly.pdbx_seq_one_letter_code
_entity_poly.pdbx_strand_id
1 'polypeptide(L)'
;MSTNLGTIEIDPILVSVIGSRLNAISEEIGQTMLRTSRSPIFSEARDFVTGIFDHRLRLIAQTAYIPVLMGTLPSALRGIVDEFGDDIDRPLKKSDGSYT
;
A
#
# COMPACT_ATOMS: atom_id res chain seq x y z
N MET A 1 -24.25 -24.65 21.49
CA MET A 1 -23.57 -23.52 22.16
C MET A 1 -23.54 -22.37 21.18
N SER A 2 -24.45 -21.40 21.33
CA SER A 2 -24.56 -20.24 20.45
C SER A 2 -23.73 -19.11 21.04
N THR A 3 -22.63 -18.75 20.39
CA THR A 3 -21.81 -17.60 20.80
C THR A 3 -22.52 -16.33 20.33
N ASN A 4 -23.06 -15.57 21.28
CA ASN A 4 -23.62 -14.25 21.03
C ASN A 4 -22.47 -13.31 20.63
N LEU A 5 -22.28 -13.06 19.33
CA LEU A 5 -21.46 -11.95 18.87
C LEU A 5 -22.26 -10.69 19.14
N GLY A 6 -22.00 -10.06 20.30
CA GLY A 6 -22.47 -8.71 20.57
C GLY A 6 -22.08 -7.80 19.41
N THR A 7 -23.04 -7.03 18.91
CA THR A 7 -22.84 -6.07 17.83
C THR A 7 -21.69 -5.14 18.22
N ILE A 8 -20.61 -5.12 17.44
CA ILE A 8 -19.51 -4.18 17.64
C ILE A 8 -20.06 -2.80 17.31
N GLU A 9 -20.27 -1.95 18.32
CA GLU A 9 -20.57 -0.53 18.08
C GLU A 9 -19.31 0.13 17.50
N ILE A 10 -19.42 0.62 16.27
CA ILE A 10 -18.35 1.33 15.59
C ILE A 10 -18.45 2.81 15.97
N ASP A 11 -17.44 3.33 16.67
CA ASP A 11 -17.34 4.77 16.96
C ASP A 11 -16.96 5.55 15.68
N PRO A 12 -17.86 6.37 15.11
CA PRO A 12 -17.59 7.12 13.90
C PRO A 12 -16.51 8.19 14.07
N ILE A 13 -16.29 8.70 15.29
CA ILE A 13 -15.22 9.66 15.59
C ILE A 13 -13.89 8.94 15.49
N LEU A 14 -13.76 7.79 16.13
CA LEU A 14 -12.54 6.98 16.06
C LEU A 14 -12.19 6.58 14.62
N VAL A 15 -13.18 6.14 13.83
CA VAL A 15 -12.98 5.81 12.40
C VAL A 15 -12.45 7.02 11.64
N SER A 16 -13.03 8.18 11.85
CA SER A 16 -12.61 9.42 11.18
C SER A 16 -11.19 9.84 11.57
N VAL A 17 -10.85 9.76 12.86
CA VAL A 17 -9.50 10.07 13.35
C VAL A 17 -8.46 9.12 12.76
N ILE A 18 -8.71 7.80 12.82
CA ILE A 18 -7.78 6.80 12.28
C ILE A 18 -7.63 6.98 10.76
N GLY A 19 -8.74 7.10 10.03
CA GLY A 19 -8.71 7.30 8.58
C GLY A 19 -7.93 8.55 8.18
N SER A 20 -8.13 9.66 8.89
CA SER A 20 -7.40 10.92 8.65
C SER A 20 -5.90 10.76 8.90
N ARG A 21 -5.51 10.06 9.97
CA ARG A 21 -4.09 9.80 10.27
C ARG A 21 -3.43 8.90 9.24
N LEU A 22 -4.12 7.85 8.77
CA LEU A 22 -3.56 6.96 7.74
C LEU A 22 -3.40 7.68 6.39
N ASN A 23 -4.34 8.55 6.02
CA ASN A 23 -4.20 9.39 4.84
C ASN A 23 -3.00 10.35 4.97
N ALA A 24 -2.85 10.99 6.13
CA ALA A 24 -1.70 11.87 6.39
C ALA A 24 -0.36 11.13 6.32
N ILE A 25 -0.28 9.90 6.86
CA ILE A 25 0.92 9.06 6.76
C ILE A 25 1.24 8.73 5.30
N SER A 26 0.22 8.34 4.51
CA SER A 26 0.40 8.05 3.09
C SER A 26 0.95 9.26 2.33
N GLU A 27 0.49 10.46 2.66
CA GLU A 27 0.96 11.71 2.08
C GLU A 27 2.40 12.03 2.51
N GLU A 28 2.73 11.86 3.79
CA GLU A 28 4.07 12.11 4.33
C GLU A 28 5.14 11.21 3.70
N ILE A 29 4.80 9.93 3.42
CA ILE A 29 5.68 9.02 2.66
C ILE A 29 6.01 9.65 1.30
N GLY A 30 5.00 10.11 0.58
CA GLY A 30 5.21 10.70 -0.74
C GLY A 30 5.99 12.02 -0.69
N GLN A 31 5.69 12.90 0.28
CA GLN A 31 6.46 14.12 0.49
C GLN A 31 7.94 13.84 0.81
N THR A 32 8.20 12.81 1.62
CA THR A 32 9.57 12.35 1.89
C THR A 32 10.25 11.92 0.59
N MET A 33 9.60 11.08 -0.22
CA MET A 33 10.14 10.65 -1.52
C MET A 33 10.43 11.82 -2.47
N LEU A 34 9.54 12.82 -2.54
CA LEU A 34 9.77 14.03 -3.35
C LEU A 34 11.02 14.81 -2.91
N ARG A 35 11.29 14.86 -1.61
CA ARG A 35 12.40 15.62 -1.02
C ARG A 35 13.73 14.89 -1.07
N THR A 36 13.73 13.56 -1.03
CA THR A 36 14.96 12.77 -0.92
C THR A 36 15.35 12.06 -2.21
N SER A 37 14.44 11.91 -3.17
CA SER A 37 14.75 11.24 -4.43
C SER A 37 15.67 12.10 -5.29
N ARG A 38 16.69 11.44 -5.86
CA ARG A 38 17.58 12.04 -6.87
C ARG A 38 17.11 11.80 -8.30
N SER A 39 15.98 11.12 -8.47
CA SER A 39 15.39 10.82 -9.78
C SER A 39 14.37 11.89 -10.16
N PRO A 40 14.52 12.57 -11.30
CA PRO A 40 13.53 13.54 -11.80
C PRO A 40 12.14 12.93 -11.99
N ILE A 41 12.06 11.62 -12.26
CA ILE A 41 10.78 10.87 -12.38
C ILE A 41 9.99 10.98 -11.07
N PHE A 42 10.68 10.91 -9.93
CA PHE A 42 10.06 11.01 -8.61
C PHE A 42 9.92 12.47 -8.18
N SER A 43 11.00 13.26 -8.21
CA SER A 43 11.02 14.61 -7.63
C SER A 43 10.26 15.66 -8.46
N GLU A 44 10.27 15.54 -9.80
CA GLU A 44 9.67 16.52 -10.71
C GLU A 44 8.39 16.00 -11.36
N ALA A 45 8.46 14.83 -12.01
CA ALA A 45 7.32 14.25 -12.71
C ALA A 45 6.27 13.66 -11.75
N ARG A 46 6.69 13.31 -10.52
CA ARG A 46 5.86 12.70 -9.47
C ARG A 46 5.14 11.44 -9.95
N ASP A 47 5.85 10.63 -10.74
CA ASP A 47 5.32 9.39 -11.31
C ASP A 47 5.42 8.23 -10.32
N PHE A 48 4.62 8.34 -9.25
CA PHE A 48 4.47 7.28 -8.25
C PHE A 48 3.16 7.47 -7.47
N VAL A 49 2.82 6.43 -6.71
CA VAL A 49 1.70 6.46 -5.76
C VAL A 49 2.14 5.77 -4.47
N THR A 50 1.59 6.21 -3.35
CA THR A 50 1.82 5.59 -2.05
C THR A 50 0.52 4.97 -1.56
N GLY A 51 0.61 3.86 -0.82
CA GLY A 51 -0.58 3.21 -0.28
C GLY A 51 -0.27 2.38 0.96
N ILE A 52 -1.23 2.36 1.88
CA ILE A 52 -1.20 1.56 3.10
C ILE A 52 -2.21 0.44 2.96
N PHE A 53 -1.77 -0.78 3.25
CA PHE A 53 -2.57 -1.99 3.15
C PHE A 53 -2.69 -2.69 4.49
N ASP A 54 -3.80 -3.40 4.70
CA ASP A 54 -3.93 -4.32 5.83
C ASP A 54 -3.42 -5.73 5.50
N HIS A 55 -3.40 -6.61 6.51
CA HIS A 55 -2.99 -8.01 6.38
C HIS A 55 -3.81 -8.84 5.37
N ARG A 56 -4.95 -8.32 4.90
CA ARG A 56 -5.82 -8.97 3.89
C ARG A 56 -5.63 -8.36 2.51
N LEU A 57 -4.56 -7.59 2.30
CA LEU A 57 -4.24 -6.89 1.05
C LEU A 57 -5.31 -5.88 0.64
N ARG A 58 -6.07 -5.34 1.59
CA ARG A 58 -7.06 -4.28 1.34
C ARG A 58 -6.37 -2.93 1.45
N LEU A 59 -6.56 -2.09 0.43
CA LEU A 59 -6.06 -0.71 0.44
C LEU A 59 -6.85 0.11 1.47
N ILE A 60 -6.15 0.71 2.42
CA ILE A 60 -6.74 1.49 3.52
C ILE A 60 -6.58 2.99 3.30
N ALA A 61 -5.42 3.42 2.80
CA ALA A 61 -5.13 4.81 2.47
C ALA A 61 -4.24 4.87 1.23
N GLN A 62 -4.38 5.90 0.41
CA GLN A 62 -3.60 6.09 -0.80
C GLN A 62 -3.36 7.57 -1.06
N THR A 63 -2.16 7.91 -1.54
CA THR A 63 -1.88 9.22 -2.12
C THR A 63 -1.48 9.02 -3.58
N ALA A 64 -2.27 9.62 -4.48
CA ALA A 64 -2.05 9.53 -5.91
C ALA A 64 -1.41 10.82 -6.44
N TYR A 65 -0.18 10.73 -6.94
CA TYR A 65 0.49 11.86 -7.60
C TYR A 65 0.32 11.85 -9.13
N ILE A 66 0.04 10.68 -9.71
CA ILE A 66 -0.32 10.50 -11.12
C ILE A 66 -1.65 9.73 -11.25
N PRO A 67 -2.65 10.25 -11.98
CA PRO A 67 -3.98 9.65 -12.06
C PRO A 67 -4.01 8.23 -12.65
N VAL A 68 -3.09 7.91 -13.57
CA VAL A 68 -3.08 6.61 -14.27
C VAL A 68 -2.83 5.42 -13.33
N LEU A 69 -2.19 5.67 -12.18
CA LEU A 69 -1.91 4.64 -11.18
C LEU A 69 -3.01 4.51 -10.13
N MET A 70 -4.08 5.32 -10.17
CA MET A 70 -5.23 5.15 -9.28
C MET A 70 -5.90 3.80 -9.54
N GLY A 71 -5.72 2.85 -8.62
CA GLY A 71 -6.33 1.51 -8.67
C GLY A 71 -5.38 0.38 -9.05
N THR A 72 -4.12 0.67 -9.39
CA THR A 72 -3.15 -0.38 -9.77
C THR A 72 -2.51 -1.04 -8.54
N LEU A 73 -2.33 -0.30 -7.44
CA LEU A 73 -1.65 -0.79 -6.23
C LEU A 73 -2.21 -2.12 -5.67
N PRO A 74 -3.54 -2.32 -5.55
CA PRO A 74 -4.07 -3.60 -5.08
C PRO A 74 -3.70 -4.78 -5.96
N SER A 75 -3.60 -4.57 -7.28
CA SER A 75 -3.17 -5.61 -8.22
C SER A 75 -1.66 -5.88 -8.10
N ALA A 76 -0.86 -4.82 -7.98
CA ALA A 76 0.59 -4.94 -7.81
C ALA A 76 0.94 -5.69 -6.53
N LEU A 77 0.30 -5.35 -5.40
CA LEU A 77 0.55 -6.03 -4.12
C LEU A 77 0.16 -7.50 -4.16
N ARG A 78 -0.96 -7.85 -4.81
CA ARG A 78 -1.34 -9.26 -5.02
C ARG A 78 -0.25 -10.02 -5.76
N GLY A 79 0.28 -9.47 -6.86
CA GLY A 79 1.38 -10.11 -7.59
C GLY A 79 2.64 -10.30 -6.74
N ILE A 80 2.98 -9.34 -5.87
CA ILE A 80 4.09 -9.46 -4.93
C ILE A 80 3.83 -10.62 -3.94
N VAL A 81 2.65 -10.70 -3.36
CA VAL A 81 2.30 -11.76 -2.40
C VAL A 81 2.21 -13.13 -3.08
N ASP A 82 1.71 -13.20 -4.31
CA ASP A 82 1.66 -14.45 -5.08
C ASP A 82 3.07 -14.95 -5.42
N GLU A 83 4.01 -14.04 -5.70
CA GLU A 83 5.40 -14.39 -5.96
C GLU A 83 6.09 -14.83 -4.68
N PHE A 84 6.10 -14.01 -3.63
CA PHE A 84 6.96 -14.20 -2.47
C PHE A 84 6.30 -14.94 -1.30
N GLY A 85 4.97 -14.85 -1.15
CA GLY A 85 4.25 -15.42 -0.01
C GLY A 85 4.84 -14.97 1.32
N ASP A 86 5.21 -15.95 2.15
CA ASP A 86 5.85 -15.73 3.46
C ASP A 86 7.40 -15.68 3.39
N ASP A 87 7.98 -15.90 2.21
CA ASP A 87 9.44 -15.95 2.00
C ASP A 87 9.90 -14.79 1.10
N ILE A 88 10.04 -13.61 1.71
CA ILE A 88 10.45 -12.39 1.02
C ILE A 88 11.93 -12.39 0.59
N ASP A 89 12.74 -13.25 1.21
CA ASP A 89 14.16 -13.39 0.88
C ASP A 89 14.39 -14.36 -0.29
N ARG A 90 13.32 -15.01 -0.78
CA ARG A 90 13.40 -15.94 -1.90
C ARG A 90 13.95 -15.23 -3.14
N PRO A 91 14.96 -15.81 -3.81
CA PRO A 91 15.49 -15.24 -5.04
C PRO A 91 14.45 -15.23 -6.15
N LEU A 92 14.44 -14.15 -6.93
CA LEU A 92 13.53 -13.97 -8.04
C LEU A 92 13.85 -14.96 -9.16
N LYS A 93 12.82 -15.64 -9.65
CA LYS A 93 12.93 -16.47 -10.84
C LYS A 93 12.93 -15.58 -12.08
N LYS A 94 14.01 -15.61 -12.85
CA LYS A 94 14.13 -14.91 -14.12
C LYS A 94 13.27 -15.57 -15.19
N SER A 95 13.00 -14.82 -16.26
CA SER A 95 12.23 -15.30 -17.41
C SER A 95 12.86 -16.49 -18.13
N ASP A 96 14.18 -16.69 -17.99
CA ASP A 96 14.94 -17.83 -18.52
C ASP A 96 14.91 -19.06 -17.59
N GLY A 97 14.25 -18.97 -16.42
CA GLY A 97 14.14 -20.03 -15.43
C GLY A 97 15.29 -20.08 -14.41
N SER A 98 16.32 -19.23 -14.52
CA SER A 98 17.38 -19.09 -13.52
C SER A 98 16.94 -18.23 -12.32
N TYR A 99 17.66 -18.32 -11.21
CA TYR A 99 17.40 -17.52 -10.00
C TYR A 99 18.46 -16.42 -9.85
N THR A 100 18.09 -15.25 -9.31
CA THR A 100 19.04 -14.19 -8.92
C THR A 100 19.78 -14.51 -7.65
#